data_AF-A0A9D8PWU3-F1
#
_entry.id   AF-A0A9D8PWU3-F1
#
_cell.length_a   1.000
_cell.length_b   1.000
_cell.length_c   1.000
_cell.angle_alpha   90.00
_cell.angle_beta   90.00
_cell.angle_gamma   90.00
#
_symmetry.space_group_name_H-M   'P 1'
#
loop_
_entity.id
_entity.type
_entity.pdbx_description
1 polymer ?
#
loop_
_entity_poly.entity_id
_entity_poly.type
_entity_poly.pdbx_seq_one_letter_code
_entity_poly.pdbx_strand_id
1 'polypeptide(L)'
;MSDYSVAEAKNNLSKLIDRALSGEGVVITRHGQPVVELKQISDYSCRTRNNIHGAKLSEHAFGNALDVAGFVFASGRVVTVRKGWKGDADEQGFLREVAATGCARFTTFLGPGARYHGDHFHVDLAHHGQSGTSRYCKPMPLVTPPERAPYVPSVVAGRMPVPVHTGSLTPDPFGVEKMQAPMSYSAN
;
A
#
# COMPACT_ATOMS: atom_id res chain seq x y z
N MET A 1 16.23 -6.38 21.00
CA MET A 1 15.72 -6.79 19.68
C MET A 1 16.20 -5.74 18.70
N SER A 2 16.83 -6.16 17.61
CA SER A 2 17.42 -5.24 16.63
C SER A 2 16.77 -5.45 15.27
N ASP A 3 16.43 -4.36 14.58
CA ASP A 3 15.81 -4.37 13.25
C ASP A 3 16.86 -4.13 12.17
N TYR A 4 16.86 -4.97 11.13
CA TYR A 4 17.75 -4.88 9.97
C TYR A 4 16.94 -4.87 8.69
N SER A 5 17.42 -4.15 7.67
CA SER A 5 16.90 -4.30 6.32
C SER A 5 17.34 -5.64 5.71
N VAL A 6 16.59 -6.12 4.71
CA VAL A 6 17.00 -7.28 3.90
C VAL A 6 18.39 -7.07 3.27
N ALA A 7 18.70 -5.86 2.81
CA ALA A 7 20.03 -5.53 2.28
C ALA A 7 21.13 -5.68 3.33
N GLU A 8 20.93 -5.15 4.53
CA GLU A 8 21.90 -5.29 5.64
C GLU A 8 22.06 -6.75 6.07
N ALA A 9 20.96 -7.49 6.13
CA ALA A 9 20.97 -8.89 6.52
C ALA A 9 21.73 -9.76 5.53
N LYS A 10 21.59 -9.53 4.22
CA LYS A 10 22.36 -10.24 3.19
C LYS A 10 23.87 -10.08 3.36
N ASN A 11 24.32 -8.87 3.71
CA ASN A 11 25.73 -8.57 3.84
C ASN A 11 26.33 -8.98 5.20
N ASN A 12 25.48 -9.24 6.20
CA ASN A 12 25.90 -9.52 7.57
C ASN A 12 25.33 -10.83 8.13
N LEU A 13 24.92 -11.76 7.25
CA LEU A 13 24.14 -12.93 7.66
C LEU A 13 24.83 -13.78 8.73
N SER A 14 26.12 -14.06 8.59
CA SER A 14 26.89 -14.81 9.59
C SER A 14 26.84 -14.14 10.97
N LYS A 15 27.10 -12.83 11.01
CA LYS A 15 27.04 -12.04 12.24
C LYS A 15 25.64 -12.01 12.85
N LEU A 16 24.59 -11.95 12.04
CA LEU A 16 23.20 -11.99 12.53
C LEU A 16 22.84 -13.35 13.11
N ILE A 17 23.36 -14.44 12.53
CA ILE A 17 23.19 -15.80 13.07
C ILE A 17 23.88 -15.92 14.43
N ASP A 18 25.13 -15.47 14.56
CA ASP A 18 25.85 -15.52 15.84
C ASP A 18 25.10 -14.77 16.95
N ARG A 19 24.52 -13.61 16.61
CA ARG A 19 23.69 -12.83 17.54
C ARG A 19 22.40 -13.55 17.92
N ALA A 20 21.70 -14.13 16.95
CA ALA A 20 20.52 -14.93 17.22
C ALA A 20 20.84 -16.14 18.13
N LEU A 21 21.96 -16.84 17.88
CA LEU A 21 22.43 -17.95 18.71
C LEU A 21 22.82 -17.51 20.13
N SER A 22 23.27 -16.26 20.30
CA SER A 22 23.53 -15.66 21.62
C SER A 22 22.25 -15.25 22.38
N GLY A 23 21.06 -15.47 21.81
CA GLY A 23 19.77 -15.15 22.42
C GLY A 23 19.22 -13.77 22.06
N GLU A 24 19.86 -13.05 21.14
CA GLU A 24 19.34 -11.77 20.67
C GLU A 24 18.20 -11.95 19.64
N GLY A 25 17.06 -11.29 19.88
CA GLY A 25 16.01 -11.17 18.86
C GLY A 25 16.45 -10.31 17.67
N VAL A 26 16.54 -10.92 16.48
CA VAL A 26 16.88 -10.26 15.21
C VAL A 26 15.64 -10.23 14.32
N VAL A 27 15.22 -9.04 13.90
CA VAL A 27 14.09 -8.86 12.97
C VAL A 27 14.64 -8.33 11.66
N ILE A 28 14.31 -9.00 10.56
CA ILE A 28 14.68 -8.56 9.21
C ILE A 28 13.42 -8.03 8.52
N THR A 29 13.46 -6.76 8.11
CA THR A 29 12.35 -6.06 7.46
C THR A 29 12.78 -5.51 6.10
N ARG A 30 11.82 -5.06 5.30
CA ARG A 30 12.12 -4.24 4.13
C ARG A 30 12.41 -2.81 4.60
N HIS A 31 13.57 -2.27 4.21
CA HIS A 31 14.08 -0.95 4.60
C HIS A 31 14.42 -0.73 6.08
N GLY A 32 14.37 -1.76 6.93
CA GLY A 32 14.94 -1.72 8.29
C GLY A 32 14.21 -0.81 9.27
N GLN A 33 13.12 -0.16 8.87
CA GLN A 33 12.40 0.86 9.63
C GLN A 33 10.88 0.73 9.38
N PRO A 34 10.02 1.15 10.31
CA PRO A 34 8.58 1.05 10.14
C PRO A 34 8.05 2.05 9.10
N VAL A 35 6.94 1.69 8.45
CA VAL A 35 6.12 2.63 7.68
C VAL A 35 5.37 3.53 8.68
N VAL A 36 5.46 4.84 8.48
CA VAL A 36 4.82 5.86 9.32
C VAL A 36 3.72 6.63 8.61
N GLU A 37 3.63 6.53 7.27
CA GLU A 37 2.58 7.18 6.50
C GLU A 37 2.22 6.35 5.25
N LEU A 38 0.93 6.33 4.92
CA LEU A 38 0.42 5.88 3.63
C LEU A 38 0.09 7.11 2.77
N LYS A 39 0.63 7.19 1.56
CA LYS A 39 0.26 8.22 0.58
C LYS A 39 -1.05 7.80 -0.10
N GLN A 40 -2.17 8.06 0.58
CA GLN A 40 -3.50 7.88 0.04
C GLN A 40 -3.78 8.94 -1.05
N ILE A 41 -4.35 8.50 -2.17
CA ILE A 41 -4.74 9.38 -3.28
C ILE A 41 -6.25 9.40 -3.57
N SER A 42 -7.00 8.44 -3.04
CA SER A 42 -8.46 8.36 -3.20
C SER A 42 -9.08 7.38 -2.20
N ASP A 43 -10.25 7.73 -1.68
CA ASP A 43 -11.03 7.00 -0.67
C ASP A 43 -12.53 7.05 -1.02
N TYR A 44 -13.22 8.16 -0.78
CA TYR A 44 -14.60 8.37 -1.18
C TYR A 44 -14.66 9.16 -2.49
N SER A 45 -15.36 8.59 -3.47
CA SER A 45 -15.61 9.25 -4.76
C SER A 45 -16.91 8.71 -5.35
N CYS A 46 -17.96 9.52 -5.31
CA CYS A 46 -19.27 9.16 -5.85
C CYS A 46 -19.25 9.19 -7.38
N ARG A 47 -18.91 8.04 -7.99
CA ARG A 47 -18.84 7.87 -9.44
C ARG A 47 -19.07 6.42 -9.85
N THR A 48 -19.40 6.24 -11.12
CA THR A 48 -19.39 4.91 -11.75
C THR A 48 -17.96 4.41 -11.94
N ARG A 49 -17.79 3.09 -12.07
CA ARG A 49 -16.50 2.47 -12.34
C ARG A 49 -15.91 3.04 -13.63
N ASN A 50 -14.63 3.42 -13.57
CA ASN A 50 -13.89 4.07 -14.66
C ASN A 50 -14.54 5.35 -15.21
N ASN A 51 -15.46 6.00 -14.47
CA ASN A 51 -16.24 7.16 -14.93
C ASN A 51 -17.07 6.90 -16.20
N ILE A 52 -17.48 5.65 -16.43
CA ILE A 52 -18.30 5.28 -17.58
C ILE A 52 -19.78 5.45 -17.22
N HIS A 53 -20.50 6.31 -17.94
CA HIS A 53 -21.94 6.52 -17.71
C HIS A 53 -22.71 5.19 -17.84
N GLY A 54 -23.65 4.94 -16.92
CA GLY A 54 -24.45 3.71 -16.87
C GLY A 54 -23.70 2.46 -16.37
N ALA A 55 -22.39 2.52 -16.12
CA ALA A 55 -21.66 1.43 -15.50
C ALA A 55 -22.02 1.30 -14.00
N LYS A 56 -21.69 0.15 -13.40
CA LYS A 56 -21.84 -0.08 -11.96
C LYS A 56 -21.14 1.03 -11.16
N LEU A 57 -21.68 1.37 -9.99
CA LEU A 57 -21.00 2.24 -9.04
C LEU A 57 -19.65 1.64 -8.63
N SER A 58 -18.67 2.53 -8.44
CA SER A 58 -17.37 2.16 -7.88
C SER A 58 -17.50 1.85 -6.40
N GLU A 59 -16.64 0.98 -5.86
CA GLU A 59 -16.57 0.76 -4.41
C GLU A 59 -16.18 2.03 -3.65
N HIS A 60 -15.49 2.98 -4.29
CA HIS A 60 -15.26 4.32 -3.75
C HIS A 60 -16.56 5.11 -3.52
N ALA A 61 -17.62 4.85 -4.28
CA ALA A 61 -18.92 5.52 -4.08
C ALA A 61 -19.61 5.04 -2.79
N PHE A 62 -19.19 3.89 -2.25
CA PHE A 62 -19.67 3.32 -0.99
C PHE A 62 -18.69 3.56 0.17
N GLY A 63 -17.58 4.27 -0.04
CA GLY A 63 -16.50 4.38 0.94
C GLY A 63 -15.84 3.04 1.25
N ASN A 64 -15.95 2.08 0.34
CA ASN A 64 -15.54 0.68 0.52
C ASN A 64 -14.22 0.37 -0.19
N ALA A 65 -13.50 1.40 -0.64
CA ALA A 65 -12.25 1.28 -1.38
C ALA A 65 -11.21 2.31 -0.95
N LEU A 66 -9.94 1.97 -1.18
CA LEU A 66 -8.78 2.80 -0.86
C LEU A 66 -7.73 2.71 -1.95
N ASP A 67 -7.24 3.86 -2.42
CA ASP A 67 -6.14 3.98 -3.36
C ASP A 67 -4.88 4.53 -2.66
N VAL A 68 -3.79 3.77 -2.70
CA VAL A 68 -2.50 4.12 -2.07
C VAL A 68 -1.40 4.18 -3.13
N ALA A 69 -0.76 5.34 -3.28
CA ALA A 69 0.30 5.59 -4.24
C ALA A 69 1.72 5.39 -3.68
N GLY A 70 1.88 5.27 -2.36
CA GLY A 70 3.20 5.12 -1.75
C GLY A 70 3.21 5.04 -0.23
N PHE A 71 4.41 4.88 0.30
CA PHE A 71 4.68 4.61 1.71
C PHE A 71 5.86 5.47 2.18
N VAL A 72 5.71 6.13 3.33
CA VAL A 72 6.80 6.85 3.99
C VAL A 72 7.28 6.04 5.18
N PHE A 73 8.60 5.87 5.28
CA PHE A 73 9.26 5.16 6.36
C PHE A 73 9.72 6.14 7.44
N ALA A 74 9.90 5.67 8.67
CA ALA A 74 10.37 6.50 9.79
C ALA A 74 11.74 7.16 9.53
N SER A 75 12.53 6.58 8.61
CA SER A 75 13.79 7.17 8.13
C SER A 75 13.62 8.40 7.23
N GLY A 76 12.38 8.73 6.83
CA GLY A 76 12.07 9.73 5.80
C GLY A 76 12.13 9.18 4.37
N ARG A 77 12.53 7.91 4.17
CA ARG A 77 12.51 7.27 2.85
C ARG A 77 11.08 7.17 2.35
N VAL A 78 10.88 7.46 1.07
CA VAL A 78 9.59 7.33 0.37
C VAL A 78 9.69 6.26 -0.70
N VAL A 79 8.78 5.29 -0.67
CA VAL A 79 8.61 4.28 -1.72
C VAL A 79 7.28 4.53 -2.41
N THR A 80 7.33 4.96 -3.68
CA THR A 80 6.12 5.14 -4.51
C THR A 80 5.84 3.86 -5.30
N VAL A 81 4.56 3.52 -5.49
CA VAL A 81 4.16 2.37 -6.30
C VAL A 81 4.66 2.55 -7.74
N ARG A 82 4.47 3.74 -8.33
CA ARG A 82 4.91 4.06 -9.69
C ARG A 82 6.38 3.75 -9.98
N LYS A 83 7.29 4.21 -9.11
CA LYS A 83 8.73 4.03 -9.31
C LYS A 83 9.21 2.70 -8.75
N GLY A 84 8.80 2.38 -7.52
CA GLY A 84 9.27 1.20 -6.79
C GLY A 84 8.83 -0.12 -7.42
N TRP A 85 7.74 -0.15 -8.19
CA TRP A 85 7.26 -1.41 -8.79
C TRP A 85 8.29 -2.06 -9.73
N LYS A 86 9.15 -1.25 -10.35
CA LYS A 86 10.32 -1.66 -11.15
C LYS A 86 11.61 -1.02 -10.61
N GLY A 87 11.61 -0.62 -9.34
CA GLY A 87 12.69 0.10 -8.68
C GLY A 87 13.81 -0.83 -8.22
N ASP A 88 14.47 -0.50 -7.12
CA ASP A 88 15.47 -1.39 -6.54
C ASP A 88 14.85 -2.68 -5.97
N ALA A 89 15.68 -3.68 -5.67
CA ALA A 89 15.20 -5.00 -5.24
C ALA A 89 14.44 -4.96 -3.90
N ASP A 90 14.75 -3.99 -3.02
CA ASP A 90 14.07 -3.86 -1.73
C ASP A 90 12.72 -3.16 -1.89
N GLU A 91 12.64 -2.13 -2.74
CA GLU A 91 11.36 -1.50 -3.10
C GLU A 91 10.41 -2.48 -3.79
N GLN A 92 10.94 -3.24 -4.75
CA GLN A 92 10.17 -4.29 -5.42
C GLN A 92 9.69 -5.32 -4.40
N GLY A 93 10.59 -5.84 -3.57
CA GLY A 93 10.26 -6.82 -2.54
C GLY A 93 9.16 -6.33 -1.60
N PHE A 94 9.31 -5.11 -1.07
CA PHE A 94 8.31 -4.46 -0.23
C PHE A 94 6.95 -4.36 -0.92
N LEU A 95 6.91 -3.84 -2.15
CA LEU A 95 5.66 -3.65 -2.88
C LEU A 95 5.00 -4.98 -3.29
N ARG A 96 5.78 -6.04 -3.55
CA ARG A 96 5.23 -7.39 -3.78
C ARG A 96 4.63 -7.98 -2.51
N GLU A 97 5.25 -7.78 -1.35
CA GLU A 97 4.70 -8.20 -0.05
C GLU A 97 3.39 -7.46 0.25
N VAL A 98 3.35 -6.13 0.02
CA VAL A 98 2.12 -5.33 0.14
C VAL A 98 1.02 -5.86 -0.80
N ALA A 99 1.36 -6.14 -2.06
CA ALA A 99 0.41 -6.68 -3.03
C ALA A 99 -0.16 -8.04 -2.61
N ALA A 100 0.70 -8.94 -2.12
CA ALA A 100 0.29 -10.23 -1.60
C ALA A 100 -0.64 -10.08 -0.39
N THR A 101 -0.26 -9.26 0.60
CA THR A 101 -1.11 -8.99 1.77
C THR A 101 -2.43 -8.34 1.39
N GLY A 102 -2.43 -7.39 0.46
CA GLY A 102 -3.64 -6.75 -0.06
C GLY A 102 -4.61 -7.78 -0.64
N CYS A 103 -4.13 -8.61 -1.57
CA CYS A 103 -4.94 -9.69 -2.14
C CYS A 103 -5.47 -10.68 -1.07
N ALA A 104 -4.69 -10.98 -0.04
CA ALA A 104 -5.11 -11.90 1.02
C ALA A 104 -6.19 -11.30 1.95
N ARG A 105 -6.19 -9.98 2.17
CA ARG A 105 -7.04 -9.30 3.16
C ARG A 105 -8.31 -8.69 2.56
N PHE A 106 -8.26 -8.25 1.30
CA PHE A 106 -9.37 -7.61 0.61
C PHE A 106 -10.00 -8.55 -0.41
N THR A 107 -11.24 -8.27 -0.82
CA THR A 107 -11.88 -9.06 -1.89
C THR A 107 -11.46 -8.57 -3.27
N THR A 108 -10.98 -7.33 -3.39
CA THR A 108 -10.28 -6.82 -4.59
C THR A 108 -8.90 -6.29 -4.24
N PHE A 109 -7.92 -6.62 -5.08
CA PHE A 109 -6.64 -5.94 -5.15
C PHE A 109 -6.28 -5.64 -6.61
N LEU A 110 -6.02 -4.38 -6.94
CA LEU A 110 -5.50 -3.96 -8.24
C LEU A 110 -4.20 -3.17 -8.05
N GLY A 111 -3.19 -3.49 -8.84
CA GLY A 111 -1.91 -2.79 -8.83
C GLY A 111 -1.25 -2.78 -10.21
N PRO A 112 0.05 -2.43 -10.30
CA PRO A 112 0.69 -2.28 -11.60
C PRO A 112 0.68 -3.60 -12.41
N GLY A 113 0.00 -3.56 -13.55
CA GLY A 113 -0.38 -4.74 -14.35
C GLY A 113 -1.90 -4.85 -14.56
N ALA A 114 -2.71 -4.23 -13.69
CA ALA A 114 -4.10 -3.91 -13.97
C ALA A 114 -4.21 -2.61 -14.77
N ARG A 115 -5.20 -2.52 -15.67
CA ARG A 115 -5.46 -1.28 -16.43
C ARG A 115 -5.79 -0.16 -15.43
N TYR A 116 -5.25 1.02 -15.63
CA TYR A 116 -5.42 2.22 -14.81
C TYR A 116 -4.82 2.17 -13.38
N HIS A 117 -4.07 1.12 -13.01
CA HIS A 117 -3.47 0.99 -11.68
C HIS A 117 -1.94 0.90 -11.76
N GLY A 118 -1.34 1.65 -12.69
CA GLY A 118 0.11 1.58 -12.95
C GLY A 118 0.97 2.26 -11.87
N ASP A 119 0.37 3.13 -11.06
CA ASP A 119 1.04 4.04 -10.14
C ASP A 119 0.47 4.01 -8.71
N HIS A 120 -0.50 3.15 -8.43
CA HIS A 120 -1.11 2.98 -7.12
C HIS A 120 -1.62 1.56 -6.91
N PHE A 121 -1.91 1.23 -5.65
CA PHE A 121 -2.68 0.06 -5.27
C PHE A 121 -4.10 0.46 -4.94
N HIS A 122 -5.06 -0.24 -5.52
CA HIS A 122 -6.47 -0.17 -5.18
C HIS A 122 -6.86 -1.42 -4.42
N VAL A 123 -7.54 -1.24 -3.29
CA VAL A 123 -8.14 -2.33 -2.52
C VAL A 123 -9.59 -2.01 -2.21
N ASP A 124 -10.45 -3.01 -2.24
CA ASP A 124 -11.86 -2.87 -1.88
C ASP A 124 -12.47 -4.16 -1.30
N LEU A 125 -13.68 -4.05 -0.75
CA LEU A 125 -14.47 -5.18 -0.24
C LEU A 125 -15.67 -5.50 -1.15
N ALA A 126 -15.53 -5.36 -2.47
CA ALA A 126 -16.58 -5.70 -3.43
C ALA A 126 -17.07 -7.15 -3.25
N HIS A 127 -18.37 -7.34 -3.41
CA HIS A 127 -18.99 -8.66 -3.34
C HIS A 127 -18.71 -9.47 -4.61
N HIS A 128 -17.79 -10.44 -4.54
CA HIS A 128 -17.48 -11.33 -5.67
C HIS A 128 -17.96 -12.77 -5.43
N GLY A 129 -18.44 -13.38 -6.51
CA GLY A 129 -18.97 -14.75 -6.48
C GLY A 129 -20.29 -14.86 -5.72
N GLN A 130 -20.75 -16.10 -5.50
CA GLN A 130 -22.05 -16.35 -4.86
C GLN A 130 -22.05 -15.97 -3.38
N SER A 131 -20.94 -16.22 -2.68
CA SER A 131 -20.77 -15.95 -1.24
C SER A 131 -20.29 -14.53 -0.92
N GLY A 132 -19.94 -13.73 -1.93
CA GLY A 132 -19.38 -12.39 -1.76
C GLY A 132 -17.94 -12.31 -1.31
N THR A 133 -17.32 -13.45 -0.99
CA THR A 133 -15.98 -13.54 -0.40
C THR A 133 -14.90 -13.95 -1.38
N SER A 134 -15.24 -14.12 -2.67
CA SER A 134 -14.24 -14.46 -3.69
C SER A 134 -13.25 -13.30 -3.85
N ARG A 135 -12.01 -13.63 -4.17
CA ARG A 135 -10.95 -12.62 -4.35
C ARG A 135 -10.68 -12.37 -5.83
N TYR A 136 -10.61 -11.10 -6.20
CA TYR A 136 -10.18 -10.65 -7.51
C TYR A 136 -8.87 -9.87 -7.37
N CYS A 137 -7.77 -10.47 -7.82
CA CYS A 137 -6.44 -9.86 -7.72
C CYS A 137 -5.81 -9.68 -9.10
N LYS A 138 -5.35 -8.46 -9.40
CA LYS A 138 -4.68 -8.16 -10.66
C LYS A 138 -3.50 -7.18 -10.49
N PRO A 139 -2.26 -7.58 -10.83
CA PRO A 139 -1.86 -8.95 -11.16
C PRO A 139 -2.06 -9.89 -9.96
N MET A 140 -2.12 -11.20 -10.22
CA MET A 140 -2.06 -12.17 -9.14
C MET A 140 -0.68 -12.08 -8.46
N PRO A 141 -0.60 -11.88 -7.14
CA PRO A 141 0.68 -11.82 -6.45
C PRO A 141 1.45 -13.14 -6.60
N LEU A 142 2.74 -13.04 -6.90
CA LEU A 142 3.63 -14.20 -7.07
C LEU A 142 4.27 -14.68 -5.77
N VAL A 143 4.14 -13.90 -4.71
CA VAL A 143 4.69 -14.22 -3.38
C VAL A 143 3.55 -14.52 -2.42
N THR A 144 3.79 -15.46 -1.52
CA THR A 144 2.90 -15.70 -0.38
C THR A 144 3.00 -14.49 0.55
N PRO A 145 1.89 -13.98 1.08
CA PRO A 145 1.95 -12.92 2.08
C PRO A 145 2.80 -13.38 3.27
N PRO A 146 3.68 -12.54 3.82
CA PRO A 146 4.41 -12.89 5.03
C PRO A 146 3.40 -13.15 6.15
N GLU A 147 3.59 -14.23 6.90
CA GLU A 147 2.85 -14.45 8.13
C GLU A 147 3.19 -13.33 9.10
N ARG A 148 2.17 -12.62 9.58
CA ARG A 148 2.33 -11.56 10.58
C ARG A 148 1.53 -11.96 11.81
N ALA A 149 2.15 -11.85 12.97
CA ALA A 149 1.44 -11.88 14.23
C ALA A 149 0.27 -10.86 14.18
N PRO A 150 -0.82 -11.11 14.93
CA PRO A 150 -1.92 -10.16 15.03
C PRO A 150 -1.37 -8.76 15.30
N TYR A 151 -1.86 -7.75 14.58
CA TYR A 151 -1.45 -6.38 14.81
C TYR A 151 -1.76 -6.03 16.27
N VAL A 152 -0.71 -5.91 17.08
CA VAL A 152 -0.77 -5.30 18.40
C VAL A 152 -0.45 -3.82 18.18
N PRO A 153 -1.37 -2.90 18.50
CA PRO A 153 -1.11 -1.47 18.36
C PRO A 153 0.19 -1.12 19.09
N SER A 154 1.23 -0.72 18.34
CA SER A 154 2.49 -0.34 18.97
C SER A 154 2.26 0.94 19.78
N VAL A 155 2.71 0.99 21.03
CA VAL A 155 2.69 2.19 21.88
C VAL A 155 3.41 3.41 21.26
N VAL A 156 4.20 3.21 20.20
CA VAL A 156 4.83 4.27 19.40
C VAL A 156 3.80 5.10 18.61
N ALA A 157 2.63 4.54 18.30
CA ALA A 157 1.52 5.27 17.68
C ALA A 157 0.83 6.26 18.64
N GLY A 158 1.20 6.27 19.93
CA GLY A 158 0.57 7.09 20.96
C GLY A 158 1.03 8.55 21.03
N ARG A 159 1.92 9.04 20.15
CA ARG A 159 2.40 10.43 20.31
C ARG A 159 2.92 11.19 19.10
N MET A 160 2.78 10.66 17.88
CA MET A 160 2.93 11.50 16.70
C MET A 160 1.55 12.15 16.47
N PRO A 161 1.39 13.48 16.59
CA PRO A 161 0.19 14.12 16.07
C PRO A 161 0.12 13.74 14.59
N VAL A 162 -0.86 12.90 14.22
CA VAL A 162 -1.19 12.68 12.83
C VAL A 162 -1.46 14.07 12.28
N PRO A 163 -0.68 14.61 11.34
CA PRO A 163 -1.01 15.89 10.75
C PRO A 163 -2.38 15.69 10.12
N VAL A 164 -3.41 16.33 10.66
CA VAL A 164 -4.69 16.44 9.98
C VAL A 164 -4.36 17.21 8.71
N HIS A 165 -4.19 16.52 7.59
CA HIS A 165 -4.15 17.15 6.28
C HIS A 165 -5.57 17.66 6.00
N THR A 166 -5.90 18.81 6.59
CA THR A 166 -6.88 19.71 6.00
C THR A 166 -6.28 20.15 4.68
N GLY A 167 -6.80 19.62 3.57
CA GLY A 167 -6.24 19.73 2.22
C GLY A 167 -5.68 21.12 1.90
N SER A 168 -4.37 21.30 2.09
CA SER A 168 -3.65 22.50 1.72
C SER A 168 -2.97 22.24 0.38
N LEU A 169 -3.40 23.01 -0.60
CA LEU A 169 -2.90 23.05 -1.97
C LEU A 169 -1.48 23.66 -1.97
N THR A 170 -0.47 22.91 -1.54
CA THR A 170 0.91 23.21 -1.91
C THR A 170 1.22 22.58 -3.26
N PRO A 171 2.01 23.23 -4.14
CA PRO A 171 2.36 22.65 -5.43
C PRO A 171 3.04 21.31 -5.20
N ASP A 172 2.50 20.27 -5.82
CA ASP A 172 2.91 18.90 -5.56
C ASP A 172 4.30 18.61 -6.16
N PRO A 173 5.37 18.44 -5.35
CA PRO A 173 6.70 18.12 -5.86
C PRO A 173 6.79 16.69 -6.44
N PHE A 174 5.70 15.91 -6.40
CA PHE A 174 5.62 14.51 -6.81
C PHE A 174 4.79 14.25 -8.08
N GLY A 175 4.14 15.27 -8.67
CA GLY A 175 3.43 15.16 -9.95
C GLY A 175 2.14 14.31 -9.92
N VAL A 176 1.49 14.23 -8.77
CA VAL A 176 0.17 13.64 -8.48
C VAL A 176 -0.97 14.67 -8.63
N GLU A 177 -0.64 15.96 -8.81
CA GLU A 177 -1.62 17.01 -9.13
C GLU A 177 -2.29 16.74 -10.50
N LYS A 178 -3.60 16.46 -10.44
CA LYS A 178 -4.54 16.14 -11.54
C LYS A 178 -4.76 14.66 -11.85
N MET A 179 -5.28 13.93 -10.87
CA MET A 179 -6.28 12.89 -11.16
C MET A 179 -7.60 13.09 -10.40
N GLN A 180 -7.92 14.33 -10.01
CA GLN A 180 -9.33 14.70 -9.90
C GLN A 180 -9.88 14.73 -11.33
N ALA A 181 -10.69 13.73 -11.70
CA ALA A 181 -11.54 13.88 -12.88
C ALA A 181 -12.31 15.21 -12.72
N PRO A 182 -12.39 16.06 -13.76
CA PRO A 182 -13.17 17.27 -13.66
C PRO A 182 -14.61 16.86 -13.30
N MET A 183 -15.10 17.34 -12.16
CA MET A 183 -16.51 17.32 -11.84
C MET A 183 -17.22 18.30 -12.80
N SER A 184 -17.38 17.90 -14.06
CA SER A 184 -18.35 18.55 -14.94
C SER A 184 -19.72 18.00 -14.59
N TYR A 185 -20.37 18.61 -13.60
CA TYR A 185 -21.82 18.61 -13.55
C TYR A 185 -22.29 19.41 -14.77
N SER A 186 -22.66 18.72 -15.84
CA SER A 186 -23.58 19.31 -16.82
C SER A 186 -24.96 18.76 -16.47
N ALA A 187 -25.73 19.58 -15.75
CA ALA A 187 -27.16 19.37 -15.62
C ALA A 187 -27.79 19.56 -17.01
N ASN A 188 -28.54 18.56 -17.46
CA ASN A 188 -29.61 18.69 -18.45
C ASN A 188 -30.79 17.90 -17.92
#